data_AF-A0A430BHT2-F1
#
_entry.id   AF-A0A430BHT2-F1
#
_cell.length_a   1.000
_cell.length_b   1.000
_cell.length_c   1.000
_cell.angle_alpha   90.00
_cell.angle_beta   90.00
_cell.angle_gamma   90.00
#
_symmetry.space_group_name_H-M   'P 1'
#
loop_
_entity.id
_entity.type
_entity.pdbx_description
1 polymer ?
#
loop_
_entity_poly.entity_id
_entity_poly.type
_entity_poly.pdbx_seq_one_letter_code
_entity_poly.pdbx_strand_id
1 'polypeptide(L)'
;MLPELGIIEGYFGPAWSWAERRAVVERLAPAGYGLFHYAPKADAHLRRDWRREHPVETATALARFAADARAAGMRFGIGLTAYDLHLDFGAEGRAALARRVAQLDAIGIDDLAILFDDMRGDLPDLAERQAAIVAFCAEHSRATRLFTCPSYYSDDRVLDRVFGQRPPGYLEELGRRLDPAVQVYWTGEEVCARAIDPAHLAEVAGRLGRKPWLWDNWPVNDGPRMSTHLHLRGFTGRPAENARWLAGHAINPALQPRLGCIPALTLPRLYADPDYRYMAAFRAAAAAVAGEPLAAMLEADLLSFEDSGLERLSPERRSAARTRYAAIDHPVAAEVVRWLDGGYAVSAEDVQTQ
;
A
#
# COMPACT_ATOMS: atom_id res chain seq x y z
N MET A 1 14.01 -18.44 -3.63
CA MET A 1 14.38 -17.03 -3.38
C MET A 1 13.19 -16.35 -2.76
N LEU A 2 13.39 -15.53 -1.72
CA LEU A 2 12.34 -14.71 -1.14
C LEU A 2 11.98 -13.59 -2.13
N PRO A 3 10.70 -13.20 -2.27
CA PRO A 3 10.35 -12.01 -3.04
C PRO A 3 10.92 -10.78 -2.33
N GLU A 4 11.27 -9.75 -3.10
CA GLU A 4 11.58 -8.45 -2.52
C GLU A 4 10.35 -7.89 -1.81
N LEU A 5 10.51 -7.42 -0.56
CA LEU A 5 9.40 -6.89 0.25
C LEU A 5 9.36 -5.37 0.21
N GLY A 6 8.16 -4.80 0.26
CA GLY A 6 7.94 -3.37 0.18
C GLY A 6 6.74 -2.86 0.98
N ILE A 7 6.63 -1.55 1.07
CA ILE A 7 5.46 -0.85 1.59
C ILE A 7 4.98 0.09 0.49
N ILE A 8 3.67 0.12 0.26
CA ILE A 8 3.02 1.16 -0.52
C ILE A 8 2.01 1.87 0.38
N GLU A 9 2.35 3.07 0.85
CA GLU A 9 1.43 3.91 1.63
C GLU A 9 0.35 4.44 0.67
N GLY A 10 -0.63 3.60 0.32
CA GLY A 10 -1.60 3.84 -0.74
C GLY A 10 -3.05 3.75 -0.29
N TYR A 11 -3.30 3.88 1.01
CA TYR A 11 -4.62 3.82 1.64
C TYR A 11 -5.36 5.17 1.62
N PHE A 12 -6.67 5.12 1.86
CA PHE A 12 -7.54 6.26 2.14
C PHE A 12 -7.53 6.64 3.63
N GLY A 13 -7.76 7.90 3.95
CA GLY A 13 -7.83 8.41 5.32
C GLY A 13 -6.64 9.29 5.69
N PRO A 14 -6.40 9.53 7.00
CA PRO A 14 -5.36 10.45 7.44
C PRO A 14 -3.97 9.90 7.09
N ALA A 15 -3.20 10.68 6.34
CA ALA A 15 -1.82 10.35 6.04
C ALA A 15 -0.96 10.34 7.32
N TRP A 16 0.05 9.47 7.36
CA TRP A 16 0.99 9.48 8.47
C TRP A 16 1.78 10.79 8.53
N SER A 17 2.21 11.16 9.73
CA SER A 17 3.22 12.19 9.92
C SER A 17 4.60 11.70 9.48
N TRP A 18 5.52 12.62 9.23
CA TRP A 18 6.91 12.27 8.89
C TRP A 18 7.64 11.52 10.00
N ALA A 19 7.28 11.72 11.27
CA ALA A 19 7.85 10.98 12.39
C ALA A 19 7.32 9.54 12.44
N GLU A 20 6.04 9.34 12.14
CA GLU A 20 5.43 8.01 12.03
C GLU A 20 6.03 7.22 10.87
N ARG A 21 6.18 7.82 9.69
CA ARG A 21 6.85 7.18 8.53
C ARG A 21 8.26 6.71 8.86
N ARG A 22 9.06 7.55 9.51
CA ARG A 22 10.42 7.17 9.95
C ARG A 22 10.40 6.00 10.94
N ALA A 23 9.48 6.00 11.90
CA ALA A 23 9.34 4.90 12.83
C ALA A 23 8.96 3.57 12.15
N VAL A 24 8.16 3.61 11.07
CA VAL A 24 7.86 2.42 10.25
C VAL A 24 9.11 1.93 9.51
N VAL A 25 9.85 2.84 8.86
CA VAL A 25 11.12 2.50 8.17
C VAL A 25 12.12 1.87 9.13
N GLU A 26 12.37 2.50 10.29
CA GLU A 26 13.27 1.99 11.34
C GLU A 26 12.88 0.59 11.81
N ARG A 27 11.58 0.28 11.80
CA ARG A 27 11.08 -1.02 12.23
C ARG A 27 11.17 -2.09 11.15
N LEU A 28 10.86 -1.75 9.90
CA LEU A 28 10.66 -2.73 8.83
C LEU A 28 11.90 -2.93 7.95
N ALA A 29 12.78 -1.93 7.81
CA ALA A 29 14.01 -2.10 7.04
C ALA A 29 14.89 -3.25 7.58
N PRO A 30 15.14 -3.39 8.90
CA PRO A 30 15.93 -4.51 9.42
C PRO A 30 15.23 -5.87 9.28
N ALA A 31 13.91 -5.89 9.05
CA ALA A 31 13.14 -7.09 8.81
C ALA A 31 13.16 -7.55 7.34
N GLY A 32 13.88 -6.84 6.47
CA GLY A 32 14.07 -7.21 5.07
C GLY A 32 13.14 -6.49 4.08
N TYR A 33 12.41 -5.46 4.52
CA TYR A 33 11.69 -4.57 3.59
C TYR A 33 12.69 -3.68 2.86
N GLY A 34 12.65 -3.72 1.53
CA GLY A 34 13.63 -3.07 0.65
C GLY A 34 13.12 -1.82 -0.07
N LEU A 35 11.81 -1.52 -0.01
CA LEU A 35 11.25 -0.31 -0.61
C LEU A 35 10.10 0.31 0.19
N PHE A 36 9.95 1.63 0.06
CA PHE A 36 8.82 2.41 0.54
C PHE A 36 8.32 3.29 -0.60
N HIS A 37 7.10 3.03 -1.10
CA HIS A 37 6.41 3.88 -2.06
C HIS A 37 5.41 4.78 -1.34
N TYR A 38 5.65 6.09 -1.43
CA TYR A 38 4.76 7.13 -0.94
C TYR A 38 3.68 7.40 -1.99
N ALA A 39 2.43 7.01 -1.71
CA ALA A 39 1.29 7.23 -2.58
C ALA A 39 -0.03 7.51 -1.81
N PRO A 40 -0.02 8.24 -0.67
CA PRO A 40 -1.21 8.35 0.16
C PRO A 40 -2.32 9.06 -0.62
N LYS A 41 -3.53 8.49 -0.61
CA LYS A 41 -4.65 9.04 -1.39
C LYS A 41 -4.99 10.48 -0.97
N ALA A 42 -4.76 10.83 0.30
CA ALA A 42 -4.94 12.17 0.82
C ALA A 42 -4.01 13.25 0.22
N ASP A 43 -2.91 12.87 -0.45
CA ASP A 43 -2.02 13.83 -1.11
C ASP A 43 -2.54 14.20 -2.51
N ALA A 44 -3.35 15.26 -2.57
CA ALA A 44 -3.95 15.74 -3.82
C ALA A 44 -2.92 16.06 -4.92
N HIS A 45 -1.69 16.45 -4.58
CA HIS A 45 -0.62 16.77 -5.54
C HIS A 45 -0.03 15.54 -6.24
N LEU A 46 -0.42 14.34 -5.80
CA LEU A 46 -0.15 13.06 -6.46
C LEU A 46 -1.36 12.48 -7.18
N ARG A 47 -2.54 13.12 -7.07
CA ARG A 47 -3.80 12.68 -7.70
C ARG A 47 -4.55 13.82 -8.37
N ARG A 48 -5.56 14.42 -7.73
CA ARG A 48 -6.47 15.39 -8.37
C ARG A 48 -5.79 16.68 -8.81
N ASP A 49 -4.87 17.17 -7.99
CA ASP A 49 -4.07 18.36 -8.22
C ASP A 49 -2.69 18.02 -8.79
N TRP A 50 -2.53 16.85 -9.44
CA TRP A 50 -1.24 16.33 -9.88
C TRP A 50 -0.43 17.31 -10.74
N ARG A 51 -1.08 18.23 -11.46
CA ARG A 51 -0.40 19.25 -12.28
C ARG A 51 0.28 20.35 -11.46
N ARG A 52 -0.08 20.50 -10.19
CA ARG A 52 0.49 21.49 -9.26
C ARG A 52 1.66 20.88 -8.51
N GLU A 53 2.73 21.67 -8.38
CA GLU A 53 3.87 21.28 -7.57
C GLU A 53 3.47 21.12 -6.11
N HIS A 54 4.13 20.21 -5.40
CA HIS A 54 4.03 20.17 -3.95
C HIS A 54 4.53 21.51 -3.37
N PRO A 55 3.94 22.00 -2.26
CA PRO A 55 4.51 23.11 -1.50
C PRO A 55 5.97 22.82 -1.12
N VAL A 56 6.79 23.88 -1.03
CA VAL A 56 8.24 23.76 -0.78
C VAL A 56 8.53 23.00 0.51
N GLU A 57 7.71 23.22 1.54
CA GLU A 57 7.82 22.55 2.84
C GLU A 57 7.59 21.04 2.69
N THR A 58 6.56 20.65 1.93
CA THR A 58 6.24 19.24 1.65
C THR A 58 7.31 18.58 0.79
N ALA A 59 7.76 19.24 -0.28
CA ALA A 59 8.83 18.74 -1.14
C ALA A 59 10.15 18.55 -0.36
N THR A 60 10.47 19.49 0.53
CA THR A 60 11.64 19.40 1.42
C THR A 60 11.51 18.23 2.40
N ALA A 61 10.33 18.02 2.97
CA ALA A 61 10.08 16.91 3.88
C ALA A 61 10.16 15.55 3.17
N LEU A 62 9.63 15.45 1.94
CA LEU A 62 9.78 14.27 1.08
C LEU A 62 11.25 13.98 0.77
N ALA A 63 12.04 14.98 0.40
CA ALA A 63 13.46 14.79 0.08
C ALA A 63 14.26 14.32 1.31
N ARG A 64 13.95 14.86 2.49
CA ARG A 64 14.54 14.39 3.76
C ARG A 64 14.15 12.94 4.05
N PHE A 65 12.87 12.61 3.92
CA PHE A 65 12.40 11.25 4.15
C PHE A 65 12.99 10.24 3.14
N ALA A 66 13.16 10.63 1.88
CA ALA A 66 13.84 9.82 0.87
C ALA A 66 15.29 9.50 1.29
N ALA A 67 16.01 10.50 1.82
CA ALA A 67 17.36 10.29 2.34
C ALA A 67 17.38 9.38 3.57
N ASP A 68 16.43 9.54 4.49
CA ASP A 68 16.31 8.69 5.69
C ASP A 68 16.01 7.23 5.32
N ALA A 69 15.07 6.99 4.38
CA ALA A 69 14.76 5.66 3.88
C ALA A 69 15.99 4.98 3.26
N ARG A 70 16.74 5.72 2.42
CA ARG A 70 17.98 5.22 1.81
C ARG A 70 19.04 4.90 2.86
N ALA A 71 19.19 5.74 3.87
CA ALA A 71 20.12 5.51 4.98
C ALA A 71 19.76 4.26 5.79
N ALA A 72 18.47 3.91 5.87
CA ALA A 72 17.98 2.67 6.47
C ALA A 72 18.09 1.44 5.54
N GLY A 73 18.53 1.61 4.29
CA GLY A 73 18.66 0.53 3.30
C GLY A 73 17.40 0.27 2.47
N MET A 74 16.41 1.17 2.49
CA MET A 74 15.20 1.09 1.68
C MET A 74 15.27 2.04 0.49
N ARG A 75 14.85 1.59 -0.69
CA ARG A 75 14.54 2.49 -1.81
C ARG A 75 13.33 3.34 -1.48
N PHE A 76 13.38 4.61 -1.84
CA PHE A 76 12.22 5.49 -1.74
C PHE A 76 11.61 5.74 -3.12
N GLY A 77 10.31 5.54 -3.24
CA GLY A 77 9.57 5.83 -4.46
C GLY A 77 8.34 6.69 -4.21
N ILE A 78 7.85 7.31 -5.28
CA ILE A 78 6.59 8.06 -5.27
C ILE A 78 5.62 7.48 -6.29
N GLY A 79 4.37 7.30 -5.86
CA GLY A 79 3.24 6.98 -6.71
C GLY A 79 2.56 8.25 -7.22
N LEU A 80 2.37 8.34 -8.54
CA LEU A 80 1.67 9.43 -9.21
C LEU A 80 0.46 8.88 -9.97
N THR A 81 -0.74 9.30 -9.56
CA THR A 81 -1.96 9.16 -10.36
C THR A 81 -2.14 10.45 -11.16
N ALA A 82 -1.74 10.45 -12.43
CA ALA A 82 -1.99 11.58 -13.33
C ALA A 82 -3.47 11.58 -13.74
N TYR A 83 -4.33 12.05 -12.82
CA TYR A 83 -5.78 11.93 -12.91
C TYR A 83 -6.31 12.45 -14.26
N ASP A 84 -7.18 11.64 -14.89
CA ASP A 84 -7.79 11.82 -16.22
C ASP A 84 -6.83 11.96 -17.41
N LEU A 85 -5.51 11.84 -17.24
CA LEU A 85 -4.55 12.02 -18.33
C LEU A 85 -4.68 10.96 -19.43
N HIS A 86 -5.19 9.77 -19.11
CA HIS A 86 -5.45 8.72 -20.11
C HIS A 86 -6.60 9.08 -21.06
N LEU A 87 -7.50 9.99 -20.66
CA LEU A 87 -8.61 10.43 -21.52
C LEU A 87 -8.08 11.30 -22.68
N ASP A 88 -7.13 12.19 -22.39
CA ASP A 88 -6.47 13.05 -23.38
C ASP A 88 -4.98 13.25 -23.04
N PHE A 89 -4.12 12.53 -23.77
CA PHE A 89 -2.66 12.60 -23.65
C PHE A 89 -2.00 13.43 -24.75
N GLY A 90 -2.59 14.59 -25.04
CA GLY A 90 -2.07 15.60 -25.96
C GLY A 90 -0.84 16.36 -25.46
N ALA A 91 -0.42 17.38 -26.22
CA ALA A 91 0.82 18.13 -25.98
C ALA A 91 0.87 18.83 -24.61
N GLU A 92 -0.25 19.43 -24.17
CA GLU A 92 -0.33 20.08 -22.86
C GLU A 92 -0.17 19.07 -21.72
N GLY A 93 -0.89 17.95 -21.79
CA GLY A 93 -0.81 16.86 -20.82
C GLY A 93 0.59 16.28 -20.71
N ARG A 94 1.25 16.03 -21.86
CA ARG A 94 2.66 15.58 -21.93
C ARG A 94 3.61 16.59 -21.29
N ALA A 95 3.47 17.88 -21.60
CA ALA A 95 4.31 18.92 -21.01
C ALA A 95 4.11 19.03 -19.49
N ALA A 96 2.87 18.91 -19.00
CA ALA A 96 2.57 18.89 -17.57
C ALA A 96 3.17 17.67 -16.87
N LEU A 97 3.04 16.48 -17.48
CA LEU A 97 3.61 15.24 -16.95
C LEU A 97 5.14 15.31 -16.89
N ALA A 98 5.80 15.78 -17.95
CA ALA A 98 7.26 15.94 -17.97
C ALA A 98 7.76 16.86 -16.85
N ARG A 99 7.07 17.99 -16.62
CA ARG A 99 7.39 18.90 -15.50
C ARG A 99 7.24 18.21 -14.15
N ARG A 100 6.14 17.47 -13.94
CA ARG A 100 5.91 16.76 -12.67
C ARG A 100 6.91 15.65 -12.43
N VAL A 101 7.21 14.83 -13.43
CA VAL A 101 8.26 13.80 -13.34
C VAL A 101 9.60 14.43 -12.96
N ALA A 102 10.01 15.52 -13.61
CA ALA A 102 11.26 16.21 -13.28
C ALA A 102 11.30 16.74 -11.83
N GLN A 103 10.17 17.20 -11.30
CA GLN A 103 10.05 17.65 -9.92
C GLN A 103 10.12 16.50 -8.92
N LEU A 104 9.47 15.37 -9.22
CA LEU A 104 9.57 14.17 -8.39
C LEU A 104 11.01 13.62 -8.40
N ASP A 105 11.69 13.64 -9.55
CA ASP A 105 13.11 13.28 -9.59
C ASP A 105 14.00 14.23 -8.78
N ALA A 106 13.63 15.51 -8.65
CA ALA A 106 14.37 16.50 -7.85
C ALA A 106 14.26 16.25 -6.34
N ILE A 107 13.23 15.51 -5.89
CA ILE A 107 13.12 14.98 -4.53
C ILE A 107 14.19 13.91 -4.27
N GLY A 108 14.69 13.25 -5.32
CA GLY A 108 15.69 12.18 -5.23
C GLY A 108 15.07 10.80 -5.04
N ILE A 109 13.96 10.51 -5.74
CA ILE A 109 13.33 9.20 -5.77
C ILE A 109 14.22 8.15 -6.47
N ASP A 110 14.19 6.92 -5.97
CA ASP A 110 14.83 5.75 -6.59
C ASP A 110 13.85 5.02 -7.53
N ASP A 111 12.56 5.03 -7.17
CA ASP A 111 11.47 4.39 -7.89
C ASP A 111 10.36 5.39 -8.26
N LEU A 112 9.78 5.29 -9.46
CA LEU A 112 8.59 6.04 -9.86
C LEU A 112 7.46 5.07 -10.19
N ALA A 113 6.31 5.22 -9.52
CA ALA A 113 5.12 4.41 -9.79
C ALA A 113 4.04 5.25 -10.46
N ILE A 114 3.56 4.83 -11.64
CA ILE A 114 2.46 5.48 -12.37
C ILE A 114 1.18 4.70 -12.15
N LEU A 115 0.23 5.30 -11.46
CA LEU A 115 -0.94 4.62 -10.91
C LEU A 115 -2.20 4.99 -11.69
N PHE A 116 -2.95 4.00 -12.15
CA PHE A 116 -4.20 4.18 -12.91
C PHE A 116 -5.43 3.66 -12.16
N ASP A 117 -5.29 3.36 -10.88
CA ASP A 117 -6.35 2.93 -9.97
C ASP A 117 -7.32 4.06 -9.64
N ASP A 118 -8.54 3.69 -9.24
CA ASP A 118 -9.60 4.61 -8.78
C ASP A 118 -10.03 5.64 -9.83
N MET A 119 -10.08 5.24 -11.10
CA MET A 119 -10.49 6.08 -12.23
C MET A 119 -11.30 5.27 -13.25
N ARG A 120 -12.13 5.98 -14.04
CA ARG A 120 -12.91 5.38 -15.11
C ARG A 120 -12.00 4.77 -16.19
N GLY A 121 -12.31 3.54 -16.62
CA GLY A 121 -11.48 2.72 -17.49
C GLY A 121 -12.24 1.92 -18.57
N ASP A 122 -13.46 2.30 -18.92
CA ASP A 122 -14.27 1.65 -19.97
C ASP A 122 -13.92 2.13 -21.39
N LEU A 123 -12.62 2.31 -21.67
CA LEU A 123 -12.10 2.73 -22.98
C LEU A 123 -11.53 1.53 -23.74
N PRO A 124 -11.89 1.30 -25.02
CA PRO A 124 -11.41 0.13 -25.76
C PRO A 124 -9.88 0.10 -25.96
N ASP A 125 -9.23 1.27 -26.01
CA ASP A 125 -7.79 1.46 -26.17
C ASP A 125 -7.08 1.79 -24.83
N LEU A 126 -7.68 1.46 -23.69
CA LEU A 126 -7.14 1.83 -22.36
C LEU A 126 -5.71 1.33 -22.14
N ALA A 127 -5.41 0.08 -22.47
CA ALA A 127 -4.08 -0.51 -22.30
C ALA A 127 -3.00 0.25 -23.09
N GLU A 128 -3.33 0.68 -24.31
CA GLU A 128 -2.45 1.49 -25.15
C GLU A 128 -2.17 2.86 -24.54
N ARG A 129 -3.22 3.55 -24.08
CA ARG A 129 -3.12 4.87 -23.46
C ARG A 129 -2.23 4.83 -22.22
N GLN A 130 -2.44 3.83 -21.35
CA GLN A 130 -1.67 3.68 -20.12
C GLN A 130 -0.22 3.33 -20.39
N ALA A 131 0.03 2.38 -21.30
CA ALA A 131 1.40 2.03 -21.70
C ALA A 131 2.14 3.24 -22.30
N ALA A 132 1.47 4.08 -23.10
CA ALA A 132 2.07 5.28 -23.67
C ALA A 132 2.44 6.32 -22.60
N ILE A 133 1.62 6.49 -21.55
CA ILE A 133 1.92 7.37 -20.42
C ILE A 133 3.11 6.82 -19.61
N VAL A 134 3.13 5.51 -19.33
CA VAL A 134 4.25 4.88 -18.61
C VAL A 134 5.56 5.00 -19.40
N ALA A 135 5.53 4.73 -20.70
CA ALA A 135 6.69 4.89 -21.57
C ALA A 135 7.20 6.34 -21.59
N PHE A 136 6.29 7.31 -21.66
CA PHE A 136 6.65 8.72 -21.56
C PHE A 136 7.33 9.05 -20.23
N CYS A 137 6.82 8.55 -19.10
CA CYS A 137 7.49 8.73 -17.81
C CYS A 137 8.88 8.08 -17.77
N ALA A 138 9.05 6.90 -18.36
CA ALA A 138 10.34 6.22 -18.44
C ALA A 138 11.38 7.01 -19.26
N GLU A 139 10.96 7.73 -20.30
CA GLU A 139 11.84 8.60 -21.10
C GLU A 139 12.26 9.89 -20.37
N HIS A 140 11.48 10.34 -19.38
CA HIS A 140 11.67 11.63 -18.72
C HIS A 140 12.17 11.54 -17.27
N SER A 141 12.02 10.39 -16.63
CA SER A 141 12.42 10.18 -15.24
C SER A 141 13.88 9.72 -15.13
N ARG A 142 14.52 10.11 -14.03
CA ARG A 142 15.83 9.61 -13.58
C ARG A 142 15.71 8.46 -12.58
N ALA A 143 14.49 8.05 -12.20
CA ALA A 143 14.27 6.91 -11.32
C ALA A 143 14.87 5.64 -11.93
N THR A 144 15.45 4.79 -11.08
CA THR A 144 16.12 3.55 -11.51
C THR A 144 15.14 2.43 -11.82
N ARG A 145 13.92 2.50 -11.29
CA ARG A 145 12.86 1.52 -11.51
C ARG A 145 11.52 2.21 -11.73
N LEU A 146 10.78 1.68 -12.69
CA LEU A 146 9.43 2.12 -13.01
C LEU A 146 8.43 1.05 -12.59
N PHE A 147 7.37 1.50 -11.95
CA PHE A 147 6.24 0.67 -11.54
C PHE A 147 4.96 1.22 -12.17
N THR A 148 3.95 0.38 -12.32
CA THR A 148 2.61 0.82 -12.65
C THR A 148 1.54 0.00 -11.93
N CYS A 149 0.46 0.66 -11.54
CA CYS A 149 -0.76 0.00 -11.11
C CYS A 149 -1.82 0.16 -12.22
N PRO A 150 -2.24 -0.93 -12.88
CA PRO A 150 -3.27 -0.86 -13.92
C PRO A 150 -4.63 -0.44 -13.34
N SER A 151 -5.56 0.09 -14.14
CA SER A 151 -6.90 0.42 -13.64
C SER A 151 -7.65 -0.80 -13.14
N TYR A 152 -7.44 -1.94 -13.80
CA TYR A 152 -7.98 -3.21 -13.41
C TYR A 152 -6.86 -4.07 -12.81
N TYR A 153 -6.53 -3.76 -11.55
CA TYR A 153 -5.44 -4.36 -10.76
C TYR A 153 -5.83 -5.64 -10.00
N SER A 154 -7.02 -6.17 -10.28
CA SER A 154 -7.58 -7.37 -9.68
C SER A 154 -8.56 -8.04 -10.65
N ASP A 155 -8.85 -9.32 -10.43
CA ASP A 155 -9.99 -9.99 -11.06
C ASP A 155 -11.33 -9.70 -10.36
N ASP A 156 -11.32 -8.85 -9.34
CA ASP A 156 -12.51 -8.42 -8.63
C ASP A 156 -13.49 -7.70 -9.56
N ARG A 157 -14.72 -8.22 -9.65
CA ARG A 157 -15.81 -7.62 -10.43
C ARG A 157 -16.28 -6.29 -9.86
N VAL A 158 -15.89 -5.95 -8.63
CA VAL A 158 -16.15 -4.61 -8.09
C VAL A 158 -15.52 -3.54 -8.99
N LEU A 159 -14.32 -3.79 -9.55
CA LEU A 159 -13.62 -2.84 -10.42
C LEU A 159 -14.43 -2.54 -11.69
N ASP A 160 -15.03 -3.56 -12.31
CA ASP A 160 -15.91 -3.40 -13.47
C ASP A 160 -17.18 -2.60 -13.16
N ARG A 161 -17.66 -2.67 -11.92
CA ARG A 161 -18.81 -1.88 -11.46
C ARG A 161 -18.44 -0.42 -11.22
N VAL A 162 -17.28 -0.16 -10.61
CA VAL A 162 -16.90 1.20 -10.19
C VAL A 162 -16.17 1.99 -11.27
N PHE A 163 -15.39 1.33 -12.13
CA PHE A 163 -14.57 1.95 -13.17
C PHE A 163 -15.15 1.78 -14.57
N GLY A 164 -16.26 1.04 -14.69
CA GLY A 164 -16.87 0.67 -15.96
C GLY A 164 -16.35 -0.67 -16.48
N GLN A 165 -16.97 -1.18 -17.54
CA GLN A 165 -16.67 -2.52 -18.05
C GLN A 165 -15.22 -2.60 -18.56
N ARG A 166 -14.45 -3.55 -18.02
CA ARG A 166 -13.09 -3.81 -18.47
C ARG A 166 -13.04 -4.21 -19.94
N PRO A 167 -12.14 -3.62 -20.75
CA PRO A 167 -11.93 -4.05 -22.12
C PRO A 167 -11.47 -5.52 -22.19
N PRO A 168 -11.97 -6.32 -23.15
CA PRO A 168 -11.49 -7.68 -23.36
C PRO A 168 -9.98 -7.71 -23.62
N GLY A 169 -9.25 -8.62 -22.95
CA GLY A 169 -7.80 -8.77 -23.14
C GLY A 169 -6.96 -7.60 -22.61
N TYR A 170 -7.53 -6.73 -21.76
CA TYR A 170 -6.85 -5.52 -21.26
C TYR A 170 -5.49 -5.83 -20.62
N LEU A 171 -5.42 -6.86 -19.77
CA LEU A 171 -4.20 -7.18 -19.01
C LEU A 171 -3.09 -7.71 -19.93
N GLU A 172 -3.47 -8.57 -20.88
CA GLU A 172 -2.60 -9.14 -21.90
C GLU A 172 -2.03 -8.05 -22.83
N GLU A 173 -2.90 -7.15 -23.29
CA GLU A 173 -2.48 -6.06 -24.16
C GLU A 173 -1.58 -5.06 -23.42
N LEU A 174 -1.87 -4.76 -22.16
CA LEU A 174 -1.01 -3.93 -21.32
C LEU A 174 0.36 -4.60 -21.13
N GLY A 175 0.38 -5.88 -20.77
CA GLY A 175 1.60 -6.67 -20.62
C GLY A 175 2.46 -6.72 -21.88
N ARG A 176 1.84 -6.78 -23.06
CA ARG A 176 2.54 -6.76 -24.36
C ARG A 176 3.15 -5.39 -24.69
N ARG A 177 2.52 -4.30 -24.26
CA ARG A 177 2.93 -2.93 -24.61
C ARG A 177 3.93 -2.31 -23.65
N LEU A 178 3.86 -2.67 -22.37
CA LEU A 178 4.79 -2.16 -21.37
C LEU A 178 6.20 -2.72 -21.62
N ASP A 179 7.21 -1.86 -21.44
CA ASP A 179 8.61 -2.32 -21.37
C ASP A 179 8.75 -3.47 -20.35
N PRO A 180 9.45 -4.58 -20.67
CA PRO A 180 9.62 -5.72 -19.76
C PRO A 180 10.25 -5.37 -18.41
N ALA A 181 11.01 -4.27 -18.30
CA ALA A 181 11.60 -3.79 -17.06
C ALA A 181 10.59 -3.09 -16.13
N VAL A 182 9.44 -2.64 -16.65
CA VAL A 182 8.38 -2.03 -15.85
C VAL A 182 7.70 -3.08 -14.97
N GLN A 183 7.69 -2.81 -13.67
CA GLN A 183 7.02 -3.63 -12.67
C GLN A 183 5.51 -3.32 -12.65
N VAL A 184 4.67 -4.34 -12.48
CA VAL A 184 3.21 -4.17 -12.52
C VAL A 184 2.59 -4.66 -11.22
N TYR A 185 1.88 -3.76 -10.53
CA TYR A 185 1.15 -4.08 -9.30
C TYR A 185 -0.12 -4.91 -9.58
N TRP A 186 -0.44 -5.80 -8.65
CA TRP A 186 -1.62 -6.65 -8.66
C TRP A 186 -2.07 -6.97 -7.24
N THR A 187 -3.38 -6.95 -6.95
CA THR A 187 -3.89 -7.17 -5.58
C THR A 187 -4.42 -8.58 -5.33
N GLY A 188 -4.62 -9.38 -6.39
CA GLY A 188 -5.14 -10.75 -6.28
C GLY A 188 -6.52 -10.91 -6.94
N GLU A 189 -7.26 -11.94 -6.54
CA GLU A 189 -8.62 -12.23 -7.06
C GLU A 189 -9.66 -11.22 -6.57
N GLU A 190 -9.41 -10.57 -5.43
CA GLU A 190 -10.23 -9.51 -4.86
C GLU A 190 -9.35 -8.27 -4.61
N VAL A 191 -9.96 -7.09 -4.48
CA VAL A 191 -9.22 -5.87 -4.08
C VAL A 191 -8.55 -6.10 -2.72
N CYS A 192 -9.29 -6.60 -1.75
CA CYS A 192 -8.80 -7.05 -0.45
C CYS A 192 -8.90 -8.58 -0.36
N ALA A 193 -7.98 -9.29 -1.02
CA ALA A 193 -8.02 -10.74 -1.15
C ALA A 193 -7.93 -11.47 0.20
N ARG A 194 -8.89 -12.38 0.44
CA ARG A 194 -8.81 -13.28 1.61
C ARG A 194 -7.58 -14.20 1.54
N ALA A 195 -7.27 -14.71 0.36
CA ALA A 195 -6.10 -15.53 0.06
C ALA A 195 -5.61 -15.22 -1.36
N ILE A 196 -4.35 -15.49 -1.63
CA ILE A 196 -3.73 -15.34 -2.95
C ILE A 196 -2.99 -16.64 -3.25
N ASP A 197 -3.56 -17.48 -4.11
CA ASP A 197 -3.00 -18.80 -4.40
C ASP A 197 -1.91 -18.76 -5.49
N PRO A 198 -0.93 -19.70 -5.46
CA PRO A 198 0.14 -19.73 -6.46
C PRO A 198 -0.38 -19.98 -7.88
N ALA A 199 -1.49 -20.70 -8.02
CA ALA A 199 -2.11 -20.97 -9.32
C ALA A 199 -2.67 -19.69 -9.95
N HIS A 200 -3.30 -18.83 -9.16
CA HIS A 200 -3.76 -17.51 -9.59
C HIS A 200 -2.59 -16.65 -10.07
N LEU A 201 -1.52 -16.58 -9.27
CA LEU A 201 -0.33 -15.80 -9.64
C LEU A 201 0.37 -16.32 -10.90
N ALA A 202 0.37 -17.63 -11.13
CA ALA A 202 0.90 -18.22 -12.35
C ALA A 202 0.09 -17.81 -13.59
N GLU A 203 -1.24 -17.81 -13.47
CA GLU A 203 -2.15 -17.38 -14.52
C GLU A 203 -2.00 -15.88 -14.83
N VAL A 204 -1.96 -15.02 -13.79
CA VAL A 204 -1.74 -13.58 -13.92
C VAL A 204 -0.39 -13.29 -14.56
N ALA A 205 0.66 -14.02 -14.16
CA ALA A 205 1.98 -13.88 -14.78
C ALA A 205 1.97 -14.27 -16.26
N GLY A 206 1.14 -15.25 -16.64
CA GLY A 206 0.91 -15.64 -18.03
C GLY A 206 0.21 -14.55 -18.83
N ARG A 207 -0.86 -13.95 -18.31
CA ARG A 207 -1.57 -12.82 -18.94
C ARG A 207 -0.66 -11.61 -19.11
N LEU A 208 0.03 -11.20 -18.05
CA LEU A 208 0.94 -10.04 -18.06
C LEU A 208 2.23 -10.25 -18.87
N GLY A 209 2.61 -11.51 -19.14
CA GLY A 209 3.91 -11.85 -19.72
C GLY A 209 5.10 -11.58 -18.80
N ARG A 210 4.86 -11.36 -17.50
CA ARG A 210 5.86 -11.08 -16.46
C ARG A 210 5.31 -11.41 -15.08
N LYS A 211 6.17 -11.64 -14.09
CA LYS A 211 5.73 -11.83 -12.70
C LYS A 211 5.18 -10.51 -12.15
N PRO A 212 3.98 -10.49 -11.54
CA PRO A 212 3.47 -9.28 -10.90
C PRO A 212 4.24 -8.93 -9.62
N TRP A 213 4.12 -7.67 -9.22
CA TRP A 213 4.35 -7.20 -7.87
C TRP A 213 3.03 -7.26 -7.10
N LEU A 214 3.00 -7.91 -5.94
CA LEU A 214 1.82 -7.78 -5.10
C LEU A 214 1.74 -6.38 -4.51
N TRP A 215 0.58 -5.77 -4.65
CA TRP A 215 0.07 -4.74 -3.76
C TRP A 215 -0.95 -5.45 -2.86
N ASP A 216 -0.48 -6.04 -1.77
CA ASP A 216 -1.36 -6.80 -0.87
C ASP A 216 -2.11 -5.82 0.04
N ASN A 217 -3.43 -5.75 -0.10
CA ASN A 217 -4.30 -4.96 0.77
C ASN A 217 -4.51 -5.67 2.13
N TRP A 218 -3.38 -5.96 2.78
CA TRP A 218 -3.26 -6.39 4.16
C TRP A 218 -1.92 -5.84 4.69
N PRO A 219 -1.87 -5.16 5.85
CA PRO A 219 -2.91 -5.03 6.87
C PRO A 219 -3.81 -3.80 6.75
N VAL A 220 -3.85 -3.11 5.60
CA VAL A 220 -4.68 -1.90 5.43
C VAL A 220 -6.08 -2.07 6.03
N ASN A 221 -6.52 -1.05 6.77
CA ASN A 221 -7.81 -0.99 7.45
C ASN A 221 -8.48 0.37 7.20
N ASP A 222 -8.48 0.81 5.95
CA ASP A 222 -9.07 2.07 5.54
C ASP A 222 -10.55 1.95 5.17
N GLY A 223 -11.16 3.11 4.90
CA GLY A 223 -12.57 3.21 4.57
C GLY A 223 -13.52 3.03 5.77
N PRO A 224 -14.83 3.26 5.55
CA PRO A 224 -15.80 3.40 6.64
C PRO A 224 -15.95 2.17 7.52
N ARG A 225 -15.77 0.98 6.94
CA ARG A 225 -15.97 -0.27 7.66
C ARG A 225 -14.69 -0.74 8.34
N MET A 226 -13.59 -0.88 7.61
CA MET A 226 -12.36 -1.49 8.14
C MET A 226 -11.64 -0.57 9.13
N SER A 227 -11.79 0.76 9.03
CA SER A 227 -11.21 1.69 10.02
C SER A 227 -11.77 1.52 11.44
N THR A 228 -12.90 0.82 11.58
CA THR A 228 -13.45 0.43 12.88
C THR A 228 -12.80 -0.82 13.47
N HIS A 229 -11.79 -1.41 12.82
CA HIS A 229 -11.06 -2.61 13.24
C HIS A 229 -9.56 -2.34 13.34
N LEU A 230 -8.84 -3.03 14.22
CA LEU A 230 -7.38 -3.08 14.22
C LEU A 230 -6.91 -4.40 13.61
N HIS A 231 -6.29 -4.36 12.44
CA HIS A 231 -5.70 -5.54 11.79
C HIS A 231 -4.33 -5.84 12.39
N LEU A 232 -4.25 -6.87 13.25
CA LEU A 232 -3.09 -7.16 14.07
C LEU A 232 -2.52 -8.56 13.81
N ARG A 233 -3.33 -9.54 13.40
CA ARG A 233 -2.90 -10.92 13.21
C ARG A 233 -1.81 -11.06 12.16
N GLY A 234 -0.94 -12.06 12.37
CA GLY A 234 0.07 -12.41 11.39
C GLY A 234 -0.54 -12.82 10.04
N PHE A 235 0.24 -12.64 8.96
CA PHE A 235 -0.19 -12.98 7.60
C PHE A 235 -0.66 -14.44 7.52
N THR A 236 -1.74 -14.65 6.78
CA THR A 236 -2.29 -15.96 6.38
C THR A 236 -2.81 -15.90 4.94
N GLY A 237 -3.01 -17.05 4.31
CA GLY A 237 -3.53 -17.12 2.93
C GLY A 237 -2.55 -16.66 1.85
N ARG A 238 -1.27 -16.47 2.19
CA ARG A 238 -0.18 -16.14 1.25
C ARG A 238 0.86 -17.27 1.33
N PRO A 239 0.59 -18.46 0.78
CA PRO A 239 1.52 -19.59 0.87
C PRO A 239 2.91 -19.20 0.33
N ALA A 240 3.99 -19.73 0.93
CA ALA A 240 5.36 -19.34 0.59
C ALA A 240 5.71 -19.63 -0.88
N GLU A 241 5.02 -20.59 -1.49
CA GLU A 241 5.07 -20.95 -2.91
C GLU A 241 4.76 -19.77 -3.84
N ASN A 242 4.03 -18.75 -3.37
CA ASN A 242 3.79 -17.51 -4.11
C ASN A 242 5.10 -16.85 -4.57
N ALA A 243 6.19 -17.00 -3.80
CA ALA A 243 7.50 -16.45 -4.13
C ALA A 243 7.99 -16.85 -5.53
N ARG A 244 7.57 -18.01 -6.05
CA ARG A 244 7.92 -18.47 -7.41
C ARG A 244 7.34 -17.56 -8.49
N TRP A 245 6.18 -16.96 -8.25
CA TRP A 245 5.38 -16.24 -9.23
C TRP A 245 5.39 -14.73 -9.05
N LEU A 246 6.10 -14.21 -8.05
CA LEU A 246 6.19 -12.79 -7.75
C LEU A 246 7.55 -12.20 -8.15
N ALA A 247 7.51 -10.96 -8.64
CA ALA A 247 8.69 -10.11 -8.74
C ALA A 247 8.97 -9.38 -7.40
N GLY A 248 7.92 -9.13 -6.62
CA GLY A 248 8.01 -8.61 -5.26
C GLY A 248 6.64 -8.59 -4.57
N HIS A 249 6.63 -8.20 -3.29
CA HIS A 249 5.44 -8.14 -2.45
C HIS A 249 5.48 -6.87 -1.60
N ALA A 250 4.73 -5.86 -2.01
CA ALA A 250 4.47 -4.66 -1.24
C ALA A 250 3.15 -4.78 -0.46
N ILE A 251 3.15 -4.37 0.80
CA ILE A 251 1.95 -4.30 1.62
C ILE A 251 1.34 -2.91 1.54
N ASN A 252 0.02 -2.82 1.49
CA ASN A 252 -0.70 -1.60 1.85
C ASN A 252 -0.83 -1.57 3.38
N PRO A 253 -0.18 -0.63 4.09
CA PRO A 253 -0.12 -0.67 5.54
C PRO A 253 -1.44 -0.20 6.18
N ALA A 254 -1.59 -0.49 7.48
CA ALA A 254 -2.71 -0.03 8.29
C ALA A 254 -2.64 1.49 8.56
N LEU A 255 -3.77 2.10 8.91
CA LEU A 255 -3.81 3.50 9.33
C LEU A 255 -2.97 3.77 10.59
N GLN A 256 -2.76 2.75 11.41
CA GLN A 256 -1.94 2.81 12.63
C GLN A 256 -0.48 2.42 12.30
N PRO A 257 0.47 3.38 12.28
CA PRO A 257 1.82 3.12 11.78
C PRO A 257 2.57 2.07 12.59
N ARG A 258 2.48 2.08 13.92
CA ARG A 258 3.21 1.13 14.77
C ARG A 258 2.48 -0.20 14.90
N LEU A 259 1.17 -0.20 15.16
CA LEU A 259 0.36 -1.42 15.20
C LEU A 259 0.42 -2.17 13.86
N GLY A 260 0.39 -1.47 12.73
CA GLY A 260 0.53 -2.05 11.39
C GLY A 260 1.89 -2.74 11.15
N CYS A 261 2.92 -2.43 11.93
CA CYS A 261 4.19 -3.16 11.86
C CYS A 261 4.07 -4.60 12.39
N ILE A 262 3.11 -4.90 13.28
CA ILE A 262 2.94 -6.25 13.86
C ILE A 262 2.67 -7.29 12.76
N PRO A 263 1.60 -7.18 11.94
CA PRO A 263 1.39 -8.08 10.82
C PRO A 263 2.53 -8.02 9.81
N ALA A 264 3.05 -6.82 9.49
CA ALA A 264 4.15 -6.66 8.53
C ALA A 264 5.39 -7.51 8.88
N LEU A 265 5.80 -7.53 10.15
CA LEU A 265 6.95 -8.32 10.61
C LEU A 265 6.75 -9.85 10.48
N THR A 266 5.51 -10.31 10.29
CA THR A 266 5.23 -11.74 10.10
C THR A 266 5.39 -12.19 8.64
N LEU A 267 5.28 -11.27 7.67
CA LEU A 267 5.39 -11.59 6.24
C LEU A 267 6.75 -12.20 5.82
N PRO A 268 7.92 -11.63 6.18
CA PRO A 268 9.20 -12.25 5.84
C PRO A 268 9.35 -13.64 6.48
N ARG A 269 8.79 -13.84 7.68
CA ARG A 269 8.79 -15.14 8.35
C ARG A 269 7.91 -16.15 7.63
N LEU A 270 6.74 -15.74 7.14
CA LEU A 270 5.85 -16.61 6.37
C LEU A 270 6.54 -17.18 5.12
N TYR A 271 7.42 -16.41 4.47
CA TYR A 271 8.17 -16.91 3.31
C TYR A 271 9.40 -17.75 3.68
N ALA A 272 10.01 -17.52 4.84
CA ALA A 272 11.28 -18.13 5.22
C ALA A 272 11.14 -19.39 6.10
N ASP A 273 10.07 -19.48 6.88
CA ASP A 273 9.85 -20.52 7.90
C ASP A 273 8.84 -21.56 7.39
N PRO A 274 9.25 -22.79 7.05
CA PRO A 274 8.34 -23.84 6.61
C PRO A 274 7.37 -24.29 7.71
N ASP A 275 7.70 -24.02 8.99
CA ASP A 275 6.87 -24.33 10.17
C ASP A 275 6.12 -23.09 10.67
N TYR A 276 5.91 -22.10 9.80
CA TYR A 276 5.25 -20.84 10.14
C TYR A 276 3.87 -21.08 10.77
N ARG A 277 3.68 -20.51 11.97
CA ARG A 277 2.40 -20.50 12.70
C ARG A 277 2.01 -19.05 12.98
N TYR A 278 0.96 -18.57 12.31
CA TYR A 278 0.60 -17.15 12.31
C TYR A 278 0.39 -16.54 13.71
N MET A 279 -0.18 -17.28 14.67
CA MET A 279 -0.31 -16.78 16.05
C MET A 279 1.02 -16.74 16.81
N ALA A 280 1.93 -17.68 16.58
CA ALA A 280 3.27 -17.62 17.16
C ALA A 280 4.08 -16.47 16.54
N ALA A 281 3.90 -16.22 15.24
CA ALA A 281 4.50 -15.08 14.55
C ALA A 281 3.95 -13.75 15.05
N PHE A 282 2.63 -13.65 15.23
CA PHE A 282 1.95 -12.50 15.84
C PHE A 282 2.54 -12.19 17.22
N ARG A 283 2.61 -13.17 18.14
CA ARG A 283 3.14 -12.96 19.50
C ARG A 283 4.57 -12.40 19.48
N ALA A 284 5.43 -13.01 18.67
CA ALA A 284 6.82 -12.55 18.55
C ALA A 284 6.91 -11.11 17.97
N ALA A 285 6.11 -10.81 16.94
CA ALA A 285 6.07 -9.48 16.34
C ALA A 285 5.48 -8.42 17.30
N ALA A 286 4.39 -8.76 18.00
CA ALA A 286 3.76 -7.89 18.99
C ALA A 286 4.73 -7.59 20.14
N ALA A 287 5.44 -8.59 20.67
CA ALA A 287 6.46 -8.39 21.70
C ALA A 287 7.61 -7.49 21.18
N ALA A 288 8.05 -7.67 19.94
CA ALA A 288 9.10 -6.83 19.34
C ALA A 288 8.65 -5.36 19.16
N VAL A 289 7.37 -5.13 18.86
CA VAL A 289 6.82 -3.78 18.59
C VAL A 289 6.36 -3.06 19.87
N ALA A 290 5.81 -3.80 20.83
CA ALA A 290 5.09 -3.26 21.97
C ALA A 290 5.68 -3.64 23.34
N GLY A 291 6.60 -4.60 23.39
CA GLY A 291 7.04 -5.25 24.62
C GLY A 291 6.06 -6.31 25.12
N GLU A 292 6.54 -7.25 25.94
CA GLU A 292 5.77 -8.43 26.39
C GLU A 292 4.43 -8.09 27.09
N PRO A 293 4.37 -7.13 28.05
CA PRO A 293 3.10 -6.85 28.75
C PRO A 293 2.02 -6.32 27.81
N LEU A 294 2.38 -5.40 26.91
CA LEU A 294 1.44 -4.81 25.97
C LEU A 294 1.08 -5.79 24.84
N ALA A 295 2.01 -6.64 24.42
CA ALA A 295 1.73 -7.72 23.46
C ALA A 295 0.67 -8.70 24.00
N ALA A 296 0.78 -9.09 25.28
CA ALA A 296 -0.23 -9.95 25.92
C ALA A 296 -1.60 -9.28 26.02
N MET A 297 -1.65 -7.96 26.26
CA MET A 297 -2.91 -7.20 26.23
C MET A 297 -3.52 -7.17 24.83
N LEU A 298 -2.72 -6.88 23.80
CA LEU A 298 -3.17 -6.88 22.41
C LEU A 298 -3.71 -8.27 22.02
N GLU A 299 -3.03 -9.35 22.40
CA GLU A 299 -3.49 -10.72 22.14
C GLU A 299 -4.85 -10.99 22.81
N ALA A 300 -5.01 -10.61 24.08
CA ALA A 300 -6.25 -10.81 24.83
C ALA A 300 -7.43 -10.04 24.21
N ASP A 301 -7.15 -8.90 23.58
CA ASP A 301 -8.18 -8.05 22.96
C ASP A 301 -8.40 -8.33 21.46
N LEU A 302 -7.64 -9.23 20.82
CA LEU A 302 -7.72 -9.52 19.38
C LEU A 302 -9.15 -9.75 18.89
N LEU A 303 -9.93 -10.57 19.60
CA LEU A 303 -11.31 -10.87 19.22
C LEU A 303 -12.21 -9.62 19.20
N SER A 304 -11.93 -8.69 20.11
CA SER A 304 -12.68 -7.44 20.24
C SER A 304 -12.20 -6.42 19.21
N PHE A 305 -10.88 -6.30 19.01
CA PHE A 305 -10.29 -5.25 18.19
C PHE A 305 -10.27 -5.57 16.71
N GLU A 306 -9.94 -6.81 16.34
CA GLU A 306 -9.84 -7.21 14.94
C GLU A 306 -11.15 -7.78 14.40
N ASP A 307 -11.83 -8.70 15.11
CA ASP A 307 -13.02 -9.36 14.55
C ASP A 307 -14.31 -8.57 14.80
N SER A 308 -14.48 -8.04 16.02
CA SER A 308 -15.72 -7.37 16.41
C SER A 308 -15.75 -5.91 15.96
N GLY A 309 -14.62 -5.21 16.07
CA GLY A 309 -14.50 -3.79 15.77
C GLY A 309 -15.20 -2.88 16.77
N LEU A 310 -15.04 -1.57 16.60
CA LEU A 310 -15.63 -0.54 17.47
C LEU A 310 -17.15 -0.60 17.51
N GLU A 311 -17.80 -0.93 16.41
CA GLU A 311 -19.26 -0.95 16.30
C GLU A 311 -19.92 -1.97 17.24
N ARG A 312 -19.22 -3.07 17.53
CA ARG A 312 -19.72 -4.15 18.41
C ARG A 312 -19.14 -4.10 19.82
N LEU A 313 -18.30 -3.10 20.11
CA LEU A 313 -17.74 -2.91 21.45
C LEU A 313 -18.72 -2.09 22.30
N SER A 314 -19.25 -2.68 23.37
CA SER A 314 -20.17 -1.93 24.26
C SER A 314 -19.47 -0.70 24.85
N PRO A 315 -20.20 0.39 25.16
CA PRO A 315 -19.61 1.60 25.74
C PRO A 315 -18.76 1.34 26.99
N GLU A 316 -19.21 0.40 27.84
CA GLU A 316 -18.50 0.01 29.07
C GLU A 316 -17.18 -0.70 28.74
N ARG A 317 -17.21 -1.66 27.80
CA ARG A 317 -16.01 -2.37 27.35
C ARG A 317 -15.03 -1.45 26.65
N ARG A 318 -15.51 -0.51 25.84
CA ARG A 318 -14.71 0.52 25.18
C ARG A 318 -14.03 1.43 26.20
N SER A 319 -14.77 1.93 27.17
CA SER A 319 -14.25 2.79 28.24
C SER A 319 -13.21 2.07 29.12
N ALA A 320 -13.49 0.81 29.48
CA ALA A 320 -12.57 -0.02 30.24
C ALA A 320 -11.27 -0.29 29.45
N ALA A 321 -11.37 -0.67 28.18
CA ALA A 321 -10.21 -0.86 27.31
C ALA A 321 -9.39 0.45 27.21
N ARG A 322 -10.05 1.56 26.92
CA ARG A 322 -9.41 2.88 26.80
C ARG A 322 -8.64 3.23 28.05
N THR A 323 -9.23 3.04 29.23
CA THR A 323 -8.59 3.32 30.52
C THR A 323 -7.34 2.46 30.74
N ARG A 324 -7.41 1.16 30.42
CA ARG A 324 -6.25 0.25 30.55
C ARG A 324 -5.10 0.65 29.63
N TYR A 325 -5.37 0.94 28.35
CA TYR A 325 -4.31 1.31 27.41
C TYR A 325 -3.76 2.72 27.68
N ALA A 326 -4.60 3.67 28.11
CA ALA A 326 -4.16 5.03 28.46
C ALA A 326 -3.24 5.07 29.70
N ALA A 327 -3.26 4.05 30.55
CA ALA A 327 -2.36 3.93 31.69
C ALA A 327 -0.93 3.52 31.31
N ILE A 328 -0.69 3.18 30.04
CA ILE A 328 0.61 2.71 29.54
C ILE A 328 1.25 3.81 28.70
N ASP A 329 2.38 4.34 29.17
CA ASP A 329 3.19 5.30 28.41
C ASP A 329 3.98 4.57 27.31
N HIS A 330 3.27 4.21 26.24
CA HIS A 330 3.86 3.54 25.08
C HIS A 330 3.16 4.00 23.79
N PRO A 331 3.90 4.31 22.70
CA PRO A 331 3.30 4.78 21.45
C PRO A 331 2.25 3.83 20.85
N VAL A 332 2.45 2.50 20.97
CA VAL A 332 1.45 1.50 20.52
C VAL A 332 0.17 1.59 21.34
N ALA A 333 0.25 1.81 22.64
CA ALA A 333 -0.93 1.98 23.48
C ALA A 333 -1.67 3.28 23.13
N ALA A 334 -0.93 4.35 22.79
CA ALA A 334 -1.51 5.59 22.29
C ALA A 334 -2.28 5.42 20.98
N GLU A 335 -1.80 4.58 20.04
CA GLU A 335 -2.55 4.26 18.82
C GLU A 335 -3.85 3.48 19.12
N VAL A 336 -3.82 2.54 20.08
CA VAL A 336 -5.04 1.84 20.53
C VAL A 336 -6.03 2.83 21.15
N VAL A 337 -5.58 3.74 22.01
CA VAL A 337 -6.43 4.78 22.61
C VAL A 337 -7.02 5.69 21.54
N ARG A 338 -6.21 6.14 20.57
CA ARG A 338 -6.67 6.98 19.47
C ARG A 338 -7.73 6.26 18.63
N TRP A 339 -7.54 4.97 18.34
CA TRP A 339 -8.55 4.16 17.65
C TRP A 339 -9.82 4.00 18.49
N LEU A 340 -9.70 3.69 19.78
CA LEU A 340 -10.82 3.66 20.72
C LEU A 340 -11.51 5.02 20.87
N ASP A 341 -10.88 6.13 20.50
CA ASP A 341 -11.49 7.47 20.48
C ASP A 341 -12.04 7.85 19.09
N GLY A 342 -11.94 6.97 18.10
CA GLY A 342 -12.40 7.19 16.73
C GLY A 342 -11.44 8.02 15.86
N GLY A 343 -10.21 8.26 16.32
CA GLY A 343 -9.22 9.12 15.65
C GLY A 343 -8.60 8.56 14.36
N TYR A 344 -9.07 7.40 13.90
CA TYR A 344 -8.73 6.79 12.61
C TYR A 344 -9.97 6.54 11.74
N ALA A 345 -11.16 6.98 12.15
CA ALA A 345 -12.36 6.79 11.36
C ALA A 345 -12.20 7.46 9.97
N VAL A 346 -12.51 6.71 8.92
CA VAL A 346 -12.50 7.19 7.54
C VAL A 346 -13.93 7.26 7.06
N SER A 347 -14.39 8.43 6.62
CA SER A 347 -15.75 8.60 6.12
C SER A 347 -15.88 8.18 4.64
N ALA A 348 -17.13 8.01 4.19
CA ALA A 348 -17.38 7.79 2.75
C ALA A 348 -16.98 9.03 1.92
N GLU A 349 -17.08 10.22 2.51
CA GLU A 349 -16.65 11.48 1.90
C GLU A 349 -15.13 11.49 1.72
N ASP A 350 -14.34 11.02 2.70
CA ASP A 350 -12.90 10.91 2.57
C ASP A 350 -12.52 10.04 1.37
N VAL A 351 -13.16 8.86 1.22
CA VAL A 351 -12.91 7.98 0.07
C VAL A 351 -13.31 8.63 -1.26
N GLN A 352 -14.37 9.43 -1.28
CA GLN A 352 -14.84 10.12 -2.48
C GLN A 352 -14.07 11.40 -2.82
N THR A 353 -13.39 12.01 -1.86
CA THR A 353 -12.69 13.31 -2.03
C THR A 353 -11.19 13.15 -2.18
N GLN A 354 -10.64 12.02 -1.75
CA GLN A 354 -9.23 11.70 -1.88
C GLN A 354 -8.89 11.11 -3.24
#